data_AF-A0A935EIA1-F1
#
_entry.id   AF-A0A935EIA1-F1
#
_cell.length_a   1.000
_cell.length_b   1.000
_cell.length_c   1.000
_cell.angle_alpha   90.00
_cell.angle_beta   90.00
_cell.angle_gamma   90.00
#
_symmetry.space_group_name_H-M   'P 1'
#
loop_
_entity.id
_entity.type
_entity.pdbx_description
1 polymer ?
#
loop_
_entity_poly.entity_id
_entity_poly.type
_entity_poly.pdbx_seq_one_letter_code
_entity_poly.pdbx_strand_id
1 'polypeptide(L)'
;MLETYKATIHGHTIEWDGNGPDELKDGQELKVKVIVESGEKTLPKSDGKKMAEALAKIAARGGVKSIPDPVAWQREIRKDRPLPGRD
;
A
#
# COMPACT_ATOMS: atom_id res chain seq x y z
N MET A 1 -13.87 24.20 -26.29
CA MET A 1 -14.48 23.93 -24.97
C MET A 1 -14.09 22.53 -24.55
N LEU A 2 -13.99 22.25 -23.24
CA LEU A 2 -13.74 20.89 -22.75
C LEU A 2 -15.10 20.29 -22.40
N GLU A 3 -15.44 19.18 -23.04
CA GLU A 3 -16.65 18.42 -22.76
C GLU A 3 -16.28 17.16 -21.97
N THR A 4 -17.11 16.83 -20.99
CA THR A 4 -16.88 15.68 -20.11
C THR A 4 -17.91 14.62 -20.43
N TYR A 5 -17.42 13.44 -20.80
CA TYR A 5 -18.23 12.28 -21.16
C TYR A 5 -18.04 11.18 -20.13
N LYS A 6 -19.10 10.44 -19.82
CA LYS A 6 -19.02 9.25 -18.97
C LYS A 6 -18.63 8.05 -19.82
N ALA A 7 -17.65 7.30 -19.34
CA ALA A 7 -17.16 6.12 -20.00
C ALA A 7 -16.67 5.11 -18.98
N THR A 8 -16.75 3.84 -19.35
CA THR A 8 -16.14 2.74 -18.62
C THR A 8 -14.87 2.29 -19.36
N ILE A 9 -13.80 2.02 -18.61
CA ILE A 9 -12.55 1.49 -19.17
C ILE A 9 -12.49 -0.01 -18.96
N HIS A 10 -12.53 -0.77 -20.05
CA HIS A 10 -12.37 -2.22 -20.06
C HIS A 10 -10.99 -2.60 -20.60
N GLY A 11 -10.07 -2.92 -19.68
CA GLY A 11 -8.67 -3.23 -20.03
C GLY A 11 -7.95 -2.02 -20.62
N HIS A 12 -7.84 -1.97 -21.97
CA HIS A 12 -7.20 -0.88 -22.72
C HIS A 12 -8.19 -0.09 -23.60
N THR A 13 -9.48 -0.43 -23.53
CA THR A 13 -10.52 0.18 -24.37
C THR A 13 -11.43 1.07 -23.53
N ILE A 14 -11.79 2.23 -24.06
CA ILE A 14 -12.76 3.16 -23.46
C ILE A 14 -14.10 2.94 -24.18
N GLU A 15 -15.14 2.64 -23.42
CA GLU A 15 -16.50 2.47 -23.91
C GLU A 15 -17.39 3.58 -23.33
N TRP A 16 -18.09 4.33 -24.18
CA TRP A 16 -18.96 5.43 -23.74
C TRP A 16 -20.24 4.89 -23.11
N ASP A 17 -20.60 5.42 -21.94
CA ASP A 17 -21.86 5.09 -21.27
C ASP A 17 -22.98 5.95 -21.89
N GLY A 18 -23.44 5.58 -23.08
CA GLY A 18 -24.47 6.28 -23.85
C GLY A 18 -23.93 6.94 -25.12
N ASN A 19 -24.38 8.16 -25.42
CA ASN A 19 -23.89 8.88 -26.59
C ASN A 19 -22.49 9.44 -26.30
N GLY A 20 -21.50 8.98 -27.09
CA GLY A 20 -20.21 9.64 -27.18
C GLY A 20 -20.32 11.00 -27.87
N PRO A 21 -19.19 11.65 -28.17
CA PRO A 21 -19.21 12.91 -28.91
C PRO A 21 -19.90 12.74 -30.26
N ASP A 22 -20.95 13.53 -30.52
CA ASP A 22 -21.87 13.40 -31.67
C ASP A 22 -21.20 13.62 -33.04
N GLU A 23 -19.91 13.97 -33.09
CA GLU A 23 -19.18 14.37 -34.30
C GLU A 23 -17.95 13.52 -34.63
N LEU A 24 -17.81 12.31 -34.07
CA LEU A 24 -16.71 11.43 -34.44
C LEU A 24 -16.98 10.76 -35.79
N LYS A 25 -16.35 11.29 -36.84
CA LYS A 25 -16.30 10.63 -38.16
C LYS A 25 -15.36 9.43 -38.09
N ASP A 26 -15.66 8.38 -38.86
CA ASP A 26 -14.78 7.22 -38.99
C ASP A 26 -13.35 7.65 -39.38
N GLY A 27 -12.38 7.24 -38.55
CA GLY A 27 -10.96 7.56 -38.74
C GLY A 27 -10.48 8.88 -38.12
N GLN A 28 -11.33 9.61 -37.41
CA GLN A 28 -10.93 10.84 -36.73
C GLN A 28 -10.25 10.55 -35.38
N GLU A 29 -9.00 11.02 -35.21
CA GLU A 29 -8.29 10.92 -33.94
C GLU A 29 -8.81 11.95 -32.93
N LEU A 30 -9.30 11.48 -31.78
CA LEU A 30 -9.72 12.34 -30.67
C LEU A 30 -8.73 12.24 -29.50
N LYS A 31 -8.13 13.37 -29.11
CA LYS A 31 -7.33 13.46 -27.89
C LYS A 31 -8.27 13.65 -26.69
N VAL A 32 -8.29 12.67 -25.79
CA VAL A 32 -9.11 12.70 -24.57
C VAL A 32 -8.24 12.84 -23.33
N LYS A 33 -8.75 13.54 -22.30
CA LYS A 33 -8.17 13.54 -20.96
C LYS A 33 -8.97 12.57 -20.09
N VAL A 34 -8.36 11.46 -19.72
CA VAL A 34 -9.01 10.44 -18.88
C VAL A 34 -8.75 10.79 -17.41
N ILE A 35 -9.82 10.97 -16.64
CA ILE A 35 -9.77 11.13 -15.19
C ILE A 35 -10.39 9.86 -14.60
N VAL A 36 -9.54 8.98 -14.05
CA VAL A 36 -10.00 7.77 -13.38
C VAL A 36 -10.21 8.09 -11.92
N GLU A 37 -11.48 8.17 -11.51
CA GLU A 37 -11.80 8.13 -10.09
C GLU A 37 -11.50 6.72 -9.60
N SER A 38 -10.42 6.60 -8.81
CA SER A 38 -10.13 5.37 -8.10
C SER A 38 -11.27 5.20 -7.11
N GLY A 39 -12.24 4.31 -7.40
CA GLY A 39 -13.19 3.88 -6.38
C GLY A 39 -12.40 3.51 -5.12
N GLU A 40 -12.91 3.89 -3.95
CA GLU A 40 -12.24 3.63 -2.66
C GLU A 40 -11.58 2.26 -2.74
N LYS A 41 -10.24 2.23 -2.68
CA LYS A 41 -9.53 0.96 -2.57
C LYS A 41 -10.13 0.30 -1.35
N THR A 42 -10.99 -0.70 -1.55
CA THR A 42 -11.43 -1.56 -0.47
C THR A 42 -10.17 -2.25 0.00
N LEU A 43 -9.53 -1.65 0.99
CA LEU A 43 -8.41 -2.28 1.68
C LEU A 43 -8.94 -3.65 2.08
N PRO A 44 -8.24 -4.74 1.73
CA PRO A 44 -8.69 -6.07 2.12
C PRO A 44 -8.96 -6.04 3.62
N LYS A 45 -10.17 -6.47 4.02
CA LYS A 45 -10.59 -6.52 5.42
C LYS A 45 -9.45 -7.14 6.23
N SER A 46 -8.91 -6.38 7.18
CA SER A 46 -7.80 -6.87 7.99
C SER A 46 -8.26 -8.11 8.75
N ASP A 47 -7.50 -9.20 8.63
CA ASP A 47 -7.76 -10.43 9.36
C ASP A 47 -7.24 -10.26 10.80
N GLY A 48 -8.04 -9.56 11.61
CA GLY A 48 -7.69 -9.26 13.00
C GLY A 48 -7.40 -10.50 13.84
N LYS A 49 -8.00 -11.65 13.47
CA LYS A 49 -7.73 -12.93 14.13
C LYS A 49 -6.30 -13.40 13.86
N LYS A 50 -5.85 -13.41 12.60
CA LYS A 50 -4.46 -13.75 12.27
C LYS A 50 -3.45 -12.81 12.93
N MET A 51 -3.78 -11.52 13.01
CA MET A 51 -2.94 -10.54 13.71
C MET A 51 -2.81 -10.87 15.19
N ALA A 52 -3.93 -11.14 15.87
CA ALA A 52 -3.94 -11.50 17.28
C ALA A 52 -3.16 -12.81 17.55
N GLU A 53 -3.31 -13.82 16.69
CA GLU A 53 -2.56 -15.08 16.79
C GLU A 53 -1.05 -14.88 16.62
N ALA A 54 -0.63 -14.03 15.68
CA ALA A 54 0.78 -13.70 15.49
C ALA A 54 1.37 -13.00 16.73
N LEU A 55 0.65 -12.02 17.28
CA LEU A 55 1.08 -11.31 18.49
C LEU A 55 1.14 -12.24 19.71
N ALA A 56 0.18 -13.16 19.87
CA ALA A 56 0.19 -14.15 20.93
C ALA A 56 1.42 -15.08 20.84
N LYS A 57 1.78 -15.54 19.62
CA LYS A 57 2.97 -16.36 19.39
C LYS A 57 4.27 -15.62 19.73
N ILE A 58 4.34 -14.31 19.50
CA ILE A 58 5.49 -13.48 19.87
C ILE A 58 5.58 -13.35 21.40
N ALA A 59 4.45 -13.04 22.06
CA ALA A 59 4.41 -12.90 23.51
C ALA A 59 4.78 -14.19 24.26
N ALA A 60 4.36 -15.35 23.73
CA ALA A 60 4.68 -16.67 24.29
C ALA A 60 6.19 -16.98 24.34
N ARG A 61 7.03 -16.24 23.60
CA ARG A 61 8.49 -16.40 23.65
C ARG A 61 9.14 -15.83 24.92
N GLY A 62 8.36 -15.18 25.80
CA GLY A 62 8.86 -14.63 27.07
C GLY A 62 9.38 -13.18 26.98
N GLY A 63 9.49 -12.62 25.77
CA GLY A 63 9.82 -11.22 25.54
C GLY A 63 11.18 -10.82 26.13
N VAL A 64 11.27 -9.60 26.66
CA VAL A 64 12.52 -9.10 27.27
C VAL A 64 12.78 -9.76 28.63
N LYS A 65 11.74 -10.24 29.32
CA LYS A 65 11.86 -10.89 30.64
C LYS A 65 12.53 -12.26 30.59
N SER A 66 12.53 -12.92 29.43
CA SER A 66 13.23 -14.20 29.25
C SER A 66 14.74 -14.03 29.00
N ILE A 67 15.26 -12.81 28.98
CA ILE A 67 16.69 -12.54 28.84
C ILE A 67 17.33 -12.62 30.25
N PRO A 68 18.18 -13.61 30.56
CA PRO A 68 18.68 -13.82 31.92
C PRO A 68 19.58 -12.67 32.41
N ASP A 69 20.41 -12.13 31.52
CA ASP A 69 21.21 -10.93 31.75
C ASP A 69 21.02 -9.96 30.57
N PRO A 70 20.11 -8.98 30.70
CA PRO A 70 19.85 -8.00 29.66
C PRO A 70 21.07 -7.13 29.32
N VAL A 71 21.96 -6.90 30.28
CA VAL A 71 23.15 -6.04 30.10
C VAL A 71 24.21 -6.79 29.30
N ALA A 72 24.48 -8.06 29.63
CA ALA A 72 25.39 -8.90 28.86
C ALA A 72 24.87 -9.10 27.43
N TRP A 73 23.58 -9.43 27.27
CA TRP A 73 22.95 -9.55 25.95
C TRP A 73 23.06 -8.26 25.14
N GLN A 74 22.83 -7.10 25.77
CA GLN A 74 22.96 -5.82 25.11
C GLN A 74 24.39 -5.54 24.64
N ARG A 75 25.41 -5.86 25.45
CA ARG A 75 26.84 -5.71 25.08
C ARG A 75 27.22 -6.59 23.90
N GLU A 76 26.74 -7.84 23.88
CA GLU A 76 26.95 -8.79 22.79
C GLU A 76 26.33 -8.28 21.47
N ILE A 77 25.05 -7.88 21.51
CA ILE A 77 24.33 -7.40 20.33
C ILE A 77 24.89 -6.07 19.83
N ARG A 78 25.22 -5.14 20.73
CA ARG A 78 25.74 -3.82 20.37
C ARG A 78 27.21 -3.85 19.94
N LYS A 79 27.91 -4.98 20.14
CA LYS A 79 29.35 -5.12 19.87
C LYS A 79 30.11 -3.91 20.41
N ASP A 80 30.05 -3.76 21.75
CA ASP A 80 30.47 -2.59 22.53
C ASP A 80 31.38 -1.65 21.74
N ARG A 81 30.75 -0.64 21.11
CA ARG A 81 31.43 0.23 20.16
C ARG A 81 32.07 1.35 20.98
N PRO A 82 33.39 1.57 20.89
CA PRO A 82 34.06 2.59 21.68
C PRO A 82 33.40 3.94 21.43
N LEU A 83 33.11 4.66 22.51
CA LEU A 83 32.57 6.00 22.42
C LEU A 83 33.70 6.92 21.93
N PRO A 84 33.48 7.76 20.90
CA PRO A 84 34.47 8.73 20.48
C PRO A 84 34.85 9.63 21.67
N GLY A 85 36.13 9.67 22.03
CA GLY A 85 36.67 10.57 23.07
C GLY A 85 36.57 10.08 24.52
N ARG A 86 36.42 8.77 24.77
CA ARG A 86 36.63 8.18 26.10
C ARG A 86 37.70 7.09 26.02
N ASP A 87 38.85 7.34 26.65
CA ASP A 87 39.73 6.29 27.19
C ASP A 87 39.20 5.83 28.56
#